data_AF-A0A923CPX0-F1
#
_entry.id   AF-A0A923CPX0-F1
#
_cell.length_a   1.000
_cell.length_b   1.000
_cell.length_c   1.000
_cell.angle_alpha   90.00
_cell.angle_beta   90.00
_cell.angle_gamma   90.00
#
_symmetry.space_group_name_H-M   'P 1'
#
loop_
_entity.id
_entity.type
_entity.pdbx_description
1 polymer ?
#
loop_
_entity_poly.entity_id
_entity_poly.type
_entity_poly.pdbx_seq_one_letter_code
_entity_poly.pdbx_strand_id
1 'polypeptide(L)'
;MTSRGLDIVPIFSFHQCGGNVGDTCNIPLPSWLWSKYTGATLNGITLDANGLKHRSEQGNFSNETVQGWADQLVLNEYQAFTQAFVARYGTTYATRMQEINVSLGPAGELRYPSYNGHDSGTGYPTRGALQAYSPLAIKSFQQWALAKYTTLAGINAAWGSTVTNISQVQPPSNAGFFFSAGDYRNTTYGKDLIDWYNKSLVDHGERMLDTVLAALGTSFPGAEIGYKIPGVHWSMTGPTPRAAEVTAGLVQTSVDMNAVNTGRGYANIVGLANRVADSGRGVILHFTCLEFNDENFSPQFSQAKTLVGWVGAEAGRQNVKIKGENALAGGITSNGGWDNVNQAFDNFPYIGMTVLRVGEVASGTGATRYAQFIQKYRPSNPAWTTLYVRGTNNNWGLGTPMTKSGTVWTATNVQFGSATNQRFKFDVRGDWSLNFGGTGLSGTAVQGGGDIAVNANTTYTITFNEATRAYSATPSSQPPQGSSVTVHFAEWQSATSYSIHTWNGISGTFPMTYEGFINGRHWWKVTLANAPSSFGFTFTNSNGNWNAPDRQYSNQASTVYVLPGSATVSTTRP
;
A
#
# COMPACT_ATOMS: atom_id res chain seq x y z
N MET A 1 -7.82 10.28 12.60
CA MET A 1 -7.10 9.35 11.70
C MET A 1 -5.77 9.94 11.27
N THR A 2 -5.76 11.04 10.51
CA THR A 2 -4.52 11.68 10.01
C THR A 2 -3.59 12.18 11.10
N SER A 3 -4.12 12.72 12.21
CA SER A 3 -3.31 13.08 13.39
C SER A 3 -2.61 11.89 14.08
N ARG A 4 -2.97 10.65 13.71
CA ARG A 4 -2.32 9.41 14.15
C ARG A 4 -1.45 8.79 13.06
N GLY A 5 -1.12 9.55 12.01
CA GLY A 5 -0.25 9.11 10.92
C GLY A 5 -0.93 8.28 9.82
N LEU A 6 -2.21 7.93 9.97
CA LEU A 6 -2.94 7.13 8.98
C LEU A 6 -3.42 7.97 7.79
N ASP A 7 -3.35 7.40 6.60
CA ASP A 7 -3.96 7.95 5.39
C ASP A 7 -5.41 7.49 5.22
N ILE A 8 -6.07 8.02 4.19
CA ILE A 8 -7.52 7.86 3.97
C ILE A 8 -7.75 7.25 2.58
N VAL A 9 -8.68 6.30 2.52
CA VAL A 9 -9.30 5.82 1.29
C VAL A 9 -10.81 5.97 1.45
N PRO A 10 -11.43 7.09 0.98
CA PRO A 10 -12.88 7.21 0.98
C PRO A 10 -13.51 6.25 -0.04
N ILE A 11 -14.69 5.74 0.29
CA ILE A 11 -15.59 5.10 -0.67
C ILE A 11 -16.74 6.06 -0.94
N PHE A 12 -16.97 6.38 -2.22
CA PHE A 12 -18.19 7.08 -2.64
C PHE A 12 -19.31 6.06 -2.70
N SER A 13 -19.97 5.85 -1.55
CA SER A 13 -21.04 4.86 -1.38
C SER A 13 -22.34 5.30 -2.04
N PHE A 14 -22.40 5.22 -3.37
CA PHE A 14 -23.61 5.40 -4.18
C PHE A 14 -24.54 4.18 -4.11
N HIS A 15 -24.74 3.65 -2.90
CA HIS A 15 -25.61 2.50 -2.61
C HIS A 15 -26.20 2.62 -1.20
N GLN A 16 -27.25 1.86 -0.93
CA GLN A 16 -27.81 1.72 0.42
C GLN A 16 -26.92 0.87 1.32
N CYS A 17 -26.74 1.30 2.58
CA CYS A 17 -26.17 0.49 3.66
C CYS A 17 -27.34 -0.15 4.43
N GLY A 18 -27.42 -1.47 4.48
CA GLY A 18 -28.55 -2.22 5.06
C GLY A 18 -29.21 -3.13 4.04
N GLY A 19 -29.46 -4.39 4.42
CA GLY A 19 -30.07 -5.39 3.56
C GLY A 19 -29.09 -6.38 2.91
N ASN A 20 -27.78 -6.16 3.03
CA ASN A 20 -26.75 -7.15 2.68
C ASN A 20 -26.23 -7.90 3.91
N VAL A 21 -25.52 -9.01 3.67
CA VAL A 21 -24.90 -9.83 4.71
C VAL A 21 -23.86 -9.00 5.48
N GLY A 22 -24.02 -8.91 6.80
CA GLY A 22 -23.09 -8.20 7.68
C GLY A 22 -23.39 -6.71 7.87
N ASP A 23 -24.40 -6.16 7.20
CA ASP A 23 -24.86 -4.80 7.43
C ASP A 23 -25.50 -4.67 8.81
N THR A 24 -25.08 -3.64 9.55
CA THR A 24 -25.61 -3.25 10.87
C THR A 24 -26.14 -1.81 10.85
N CYS A 25 -26.44 -1.34 9.64
CA CYS A 25 -26.84 0.03 9.30
C CYS A 25 -28.17 0.00 8.53
N ASN A 26 -28.83 1.17 8.47
CA ASN A 26 -29.99 1.41 7.62
C ASN A 26 -29.90 2.84 7.05
N ILE A 27 -29.10 3.00 5.99
CA ILE A 27 -28.83 4.27 5.32
C ILE A 27 -29.22 4.09 3.85
N PRO A 28 -30.48 4.38 3.48
CA PRO A 28 -30.92 4.31 2.08
C PRO A 28 -30.31 5.44 1.25
N LEU A 29 -30.38 5.29 -0.08
CA LEU A 29 -30.15 6.41 -0.99
C LEU A 29 -31.16 7.55 -0.72
N PRO A 30 -30.82 8.81 -1.07
CA PRO A 30 -31.70 9.95 -0.85
C PRO A 30 -33.09 9.73 -1.46
N SER A 31 -34.13 9.85 -0.63
CA SER A 31 -35.50 9.47 -1.02
C SER A 31 -36.06 10.26 -2.21
N TRP A 32 -35.62 11.50 -2.39
CA TRP A 32 -36.02 12.36 -3.52
C TRP A 32 -35.62 11.80 -4.88
N LEU A 33 -34.59 10.94 -4.93
CA LEU A 33 -34.06 10.37 -6.17
C LEU A 33 -35.13 9.61 -6.96
N TRP A 34 -35.98 8.86 -6.25
CA TRP A 34 -36.94 7.93 -6.85
C TRP A 34 -38.06 8.62 -7.62
N SER A 35 -38.44 9.84 -7.23
CA SER A 35 -39.48 10.62 -7.90
C SER A 35 -38.94 11.71 -8.83
N LYS A 36 -37.68 12.12 -8.68
CA LYS A 36 -37.09 13.24 -9.43
C LYS A 36 -37.19 13.10 -10.95
N TYR A 37 -37.08 11.87 -11.45
CA TYR A 37 -37.07 11.57 -12.89
C TYR A 37 -38.35 10.91 -13.40
N THR A 38 -39.41 10.88 -12.59
CA THR A 38 -40.72 10.43 -13.07
C THR A 38 -41.20 11.33 -14.21
N GLY A 39 -41.65 10.73 -15.31
CA GLY A 39 -42.04 11.44 -16.54
C GLY A 39 -40.88 11.74 -17.49
N ALA A 40 -39.61 11.59 -17.07
CA ALA A 40 -38.48 11.67 -17.98
C ALA A 40 -38.55 10.54 -19.01
N THR A 41 -38.08 10.80 -20.24
CA THR A 41 -38.05 9.81 -21.31
C THR A 41 -36.62 9.50 -21.71
N LEU A 42 -36.26 8.22 -21.69
CA LEU A 42 -34.95 7.71 -22.12
C LEU A 42 -35.15 6.54 -23.10
N ASN A 43 -34.55 6.63 -24.28
CA ASN A 43 -34.66 5.60 -25.33
C ASN A 43 -36.12 5.23 -25.68
N GLY A 44 -37.05 6.18 -25.58
CA GLY A 44 -38.47 5.98 -25.86
C GLY A 44 -39.26 5.32 -24.71
N ILE A 45 -38.65 5.17 -23.53
CA ILE A 45 -39.31 4.72 -22.30
C ILE A 45 -39.55 5.93 -21.40
N THR A 46 -40.80 6.19 -21.05
CA THR A 46 -41.15 7.17 -20.02
C THR A 46 -41.08 6.50 -18.64
N LEU A 47 -40.30 7.09 -17.73
CA LEU A 47 -40.03 6.53 -16.41
C LEU A 47 -41.20 6.79 -15.45
N ASP A 48 -41.56 5.77 -14.68
CA ASP A 48 -42.39 5.90 -13.48
C ASP A 48 -41.51 6.05 -12.21
N ALA A 49 -42.11 5.94 -11.03
CA ALA A 49 -41.39 6.01 -9.74
C ALA A 49 -40.42 4.82 -9.50
N ASN A 50 -40.47 3.78 -10.32
CA ASN A 50 -39.54 2.65 -10.31
C ASN A 50 -38.56 2.70 -11.49
N GLY A 51 -38.63 3.73 -12.34
CA GLY A 51 -37.83 3.86 -13.56
C GLY A 51 -36.32 3.91 -13.34
N LEU A 52 -35.86 4.16 -12.11
CA LEU A 52 -34.44 4.10 -11.73
C LEU A 52 -34.02 2.78 -11.05
N LYS A 53 -34.97 1.91 -10.70
CA LYS A 53 -34.72 0.69 -9.93
C LYS A 53 -34.43 -0.49 -10.86
N HIS A 54 -33.57 -1.39 -10.42
CA HIS A 54 -33.43 -2.69 -11.07
C HIS A 54 -34.74 -3.49 -10.94
N ARG A 55 -35.01 -4.39 -11.89
CA ARG A 55 -36.16 -5.29 -11.82
C ARG A 55 -35.76 -6.73 -12.12
N SER A 56 -36.13 -7.62 -11.21
CA SER A 56 -35.76 -9.03 -11.26
C SER A 56 -36.68 -9.87 -12.14
N GLU A 57 -36.25 -11.11 -12.42
CA GLU A 57 -37.09 -12.15 -13.04
C GLU A 57 -38.33 -12.51 -12.21
N GLN A 58 -38.35 -12.20 -10.91
CA GLN A 58 -39.51 -12.37 -10.02
C GLN A 58 -40.48 -11.17 -10.12
N GLY A 59 -40.11 -10.13 -10.87
CA GLY A 59 -40.88 -8.90 -11.04
C GLY A 59 -40.67 -7.87 -9.94
N ASN A 60 -39.83 -8.15 -8.93
CA ASN A 60 -39.55 -7.26 -7.82
C ASN A 60 -38.56 -6.16 -8.21
N PHE A 61 -38.61 -5.03 -7.49
CA PHE A 61 -37.73 -3.89 -7.72
C PHE A 61 -36.69 -3.76 -6.61
N SER A 62 -35.44 -3.53 -6.99
CA SER A 62 -34.36 -3.21 -6.04
C SER A 62 -34.04 -1.72 -6.07
N ASN A 63 -34.04 -1.10 -4.89
CA ASN A 63 -33.71 0.32 -4.67
C ASN A 63 -32.34 0.52 -4.00
N GLU A 64 -31.50 -0.51 -3.97
CA GLU A 64 -30.19 -0.43 -3.33
C GLU A 64 -29.21 0.48 -4.09
N THR A 65 -29.33 0.50 -5.42
CA THR A 65 -28.59 1.38 -6.33
C THR A 65 -29.48 1.78 -7.51
N VAL A 66 -29.07 2.80 -8.27
CA VAL A 66 -29.69 3.15 -9.56
C VAL A 66 -29.23 2.16 -10.63
N GLN A 67 -30.16 1.72 -11.47
CA GLN A 67 -29.83 0.84 -12.58
C GLN A 67 -28.93 1.52 -13.64
N GLY A 68 -27.90 0.83 -14.11
CA GLY A 68 -26.95 1.37 -15.08
C GLY A 68 -27.56 1.77 -16.44
N TRP A 69 -28.73 1.22 -16.80
CA TRP A 69 -29.47 1.64 -18.00
C TRP A 69 -30.11 3.03 -17.87
N ALA A 70 -30.12 3.62 -16.67
CA ALA A 70 -30.61 4.96 -16.40
C ALA A 70 -29.48 6.00 -16.24
N ASP A 71 -28.20 5.61 -16.41
CA ASP A 71 -27.04 6.48 -16.16
C ASP A 71 -27.17 7.86 -16.81
N GLN A 72 -27.57 7.91 -18.08
CA GLN A 72 -27.70 9.16 -18.85
C GLN A 72 -28.59 10.22 -18.20
N LEU A 73 -29.50 9.81 -17.30
CA LEU A 73 -30.36 10.73 -16.55
C LEU A 73 -29.70 11.20 -15.25
N VAL A 74 -28.88 10.37 -14.62
CA VAL A 74 -28.42 10.54 -13.23
C VAL A 74 -26.94 10.88 -13.07
N LEU A 75 -26.13 10.83 -14.15
CA LEU A 75 -24.69 11.10 -14.07
C LEU A 75 -24.36 12.46 -13.41
N ASN A 76 -25.19 13.47 -13.63
CA ASN A 76 -25.03 14.80 -13.01
C ASN A 76 -25.11 14.77 -11.48
N GLU A 77 -25.83 13.82 -10.89
CA GLU A 77 -25.91 13.67 -9.43
C GLU A 77 -24.58 13.19 -8.85
N TYR A 78 -23.91 12.25 -9.53
CA TYR A 78 -22.59 11.75 -9.13
C TYR A 78 -21.50 12.80 -9.34
N GLN A 79 -21.59 13.56 -10.44
CA GLN A 79 -20.70 14.70 -10.70
C GLN A 79 -20.85 15.76 -9.60
N ALA A 80 -22.07 16.17 -9.28
CA ALA A 80 -22.34 17.18 -8.26
C ALA A 80 -21.88 16.74 -6.87
N PHE A 81 -22.10 15.47 -6.51
CA PHE A 81 -21.57 14.90 -5.26
C PHE A 81 -20.04 14.98 -5.23
N THR A 82 -19.37 14.58 -6.31
CA THR A 82 -17.91 14.56 -6.39
C THR A 82 -17.34 15.98 -6.30
N GLN A 83 -17.94 16.95 -6.98
CA GLN A 83 -17.56 18.36 -6.89
C GLN A 83 -17.75 18.91 -5.47
N ALA A 84 -18.86 18.57 -4.80
CA ALA A 84 -19.07 18.96 -3.40
C ALA A 84 -18.03 18.32 -2.47
N PHE A 85 -17.66 17.07 -2.70
CA PHE A 85 -16.60 16.39 -1.97
C PHE A 85 -15.23 17.09 -2.16
N VAL A 86 -14.88 17.42 -3.41
CA VAL A 86 -13.67 18.19 -3.75
C VAL A 86 -13.69 19.55 -3.06
N ALA A 87 -14.78 20.31 -3.14
CA ALA A 87 -14.88 21.62 -2.50
C ALA A 87 -14.71 21.52 -0.98
N ARG A 88 -15.22 20.44 -0.36
CA ARG A 88 -15.18 20.26 1.10
C ARG A 88 -13.83 19.77 1.63
N TYR A 89 -13.13 18.91 0.88
CA TYR A 89 -11.97 18.15 1.36
C TYR A 89 -10.69 18.32 0.53
N GLY A 90 -10.81 18.91 -0.67
CA GLY A 90 -9.73 19.03 -1.66
C GLY A 90 -8.51 19.81 -1.18
N THR A 91 -8.69 20.76 -0.27
CA THR A 91 -7.56 21.51 0.34
C THR A 91 -7.01 20.78 1.56
N THR A 92 -7.86 20.41 2.52
CA THR A 92 -7.44 19.88 3.83
C THR A 92 -6.78 18.51 3.74
N TYR A 93 -7.23 17.67 2.81
CA TYR A 93 -6.80 16.27 2.70
C TYR A 93 -6.16 15.92 1.35
N ALA A 94 -5.75 16.94 0.58
CA ALA A 94 -5.20 16.80 -0.77
C ALA A 94 -4.14 15.68 -0.90
N THR A 95 -3.23 15.60 0.08
CA THR A 95 -2.08 14.67 0.08
C THR A 95 -2.26 13.49 1.04
N ARG A 96 -3.45 13.35 1.64
CA ARG A 96 -3.76 12.28 2.61
C ARG A 96 -4.67 11.20 2.03
N MET A 97 -5.23 11.42 0.84
CA MET A 97 -6.02 10.42 0.13
C MET A 97 -5.09 9.58 -0.76
N GLN A 98 -5.04 8.28 -0.52
CA GLN A 98 -4.23 7.34 -1.31
C GLN A 98 -5.02 6.74 -2.47
N GLU A 99 -6.34 6.67 -2.31
CA GLU A 99 -7.26 6.12 -3.29
C GLU A 99 -8.66 6.67 -3.02
N ILE A 100 -9.48 6.86 -4.06
CA ILE A 100 -10.92 7.10 -3.95
C ILE A 100 -11.64 5.92 -4.61
N ASN A 101 -12.34 5.12 -3.81
CA ASN A 101 -13.09 3.97 -4.32
C ASN A 101 -14.51 4.40 -4.72
N VAL A 102 -14.98 3.97 -5.88
CA VAL A 102 -16.28 4.37 -6.43
C VAL A 102 -17.23 3.18 -6.38
N SER A 103 -18.37 3.37 -5.70
CA SER A 103 -19.47 2.39 -5.72
C SER A 103 -20.08 2.29 -7.10
N LEU A 104 -20.05 1.10 -7.68
CA LEU A 104 -20.62 0.82 -9.01
C LEU A 104 -21.85 -0.11 -8.95
N GLY A 105 -22.44 -0.28 -7.77
CA GLY A 105 -23.60 -1.13 -7.60
C GLY A 105 -23.89 -1.48 -6.13
N PRO A 106 -24.71 -2.52 -5.90
CA PRO A 106 -25.09 -2.99 -4.57
C PRO A 106 -23.86 -3.32 -3.70
N ALA A 107 -23.90 -2.96 -2.42
CA ALA A 107 -22.77 -3.04 -1.48
C ALA A 107 -21.46 -2.37 -1.96
N GLY A 108 -21.52 -1.43 -2.93
CA GLY A 108 -20.34 -0.77 -3.50
C GLY A 108 -19.68 -1.54 -4.64
N GLU A 109 -20.23 -2.68 -5.04
CA GLU A 109 -19.60 -3.61 -5.97
C GLU A 109 -20.20 -3.47 -7.38
N LEU A 110 -19.37 -3.61 -8.40
CA LEU A 110 -19.81 -3.69 -9.79
C LEU A 110 -20.49 -5.04 -10.04
N ARG A 111 -21.78 -5.10 -9.75
CA ARG A 111 -22.65 -6.27 -9.92
C ARG A 111 -24.11 -5.85 -10.02
N TYR A 112 -24.95 -6.77 -10.48
CA TYR A 112 -26.40 -6.64 -10.30
C TYR A 112 -26.84 -7.13 -8.91
N PRO A 113 -27.98 -6.65 -8.38
CA PRO A 113 -28.55 -7.10 -7.10
C PRO A 113 -29.18 -8.50 -7.25
N SER A 114 -28.40 -9.51 -7.63
CA SER A 114 -28.95 -10.83 -7.97
C SER A 114 -29.19 -11.75 -6.78
N TYR A 115 -28.67 -11.42 -5.60
CA TYR A 115 -28.76 -12.20 -4.36
C TYR A 115 -29.12 -11.33 -3.15
N ASN A 116 -29.96 -10.32 -3.40
CA ASN A 116 -30.35 -9.30 -2.42
C ASN A 116 -31.79 -9.53 -1.92
N GLY A 117 -32.13 -8.95 -0.77
CA GLY A 117 -33.37 -9.26 -0.04
C GLY A 117 -34.68 -8.81 -0.66
N HIS A 118 -34.68 -8.11 -1.81
CA HIS A 118 -35.91 -7.78 -2.54
C HIS A 118 -36.48 -8.99 -3.31
N ASP A 119 -35.69 -10.05 -3.50
CA ASP A 119 -36.11 -11.31 -4.11
C ASP A 119 -36.12 -12.45 -3.08
N SER A 120 -36.96 -13.45 -3.31
CA SER A 120 -37.04 -14.65 -2.47
C SER A 120 -36.20 -15.79 -3.03
N GLY A 121 -35.47 -16.50 -2.17
CA GLY A 121 -34.72 -17.70 -2.58
C GLY A 121 -33.52 -17.43 -3.50
N THR A 122 -32.94 -16.23 -3.42
CA THR A 122 -31.81 -15.79 -4.26
C THR A 122 -30.49 -15.66 -3.50
N GLY A 123 -30.51 -15.74 -2.17
CA GLY A 123 -29.31 -15.67 -1.33
C GLY A 123 -28.38 -16.87 -1.54
N TYR A 124 -27.19 -16.80 -0.93
CA TYR A 124 -26.23 -17.89 -0.89
C TYR A 124 -26.88 -19.21 -0.42
N PRO A 125 -26.58 -20.37 -1.03
CA PRO A 125 -25.72 -20.60 -2.20
C PRO A 125 -26.52 -20.84 -3.50
N THR A 126 -27.64 -20.14 -3.71
CA THR A 126 -28.50 -20.34 -4.89
C THR A 126 -27.95 -19.66 -6.15
N ARG A 127 -28.55 -19.92 -7.32
CA ARG A 127 -28.16 -19.25 -8.57
C ARG A 127 -28.43 -17.74 -8.61
N GLY A 128 -29.14 -17.16 -7.63
CA GLY A 128 -29.61 -15.78 -7.71
C GLY A 128 -30.70 -15.53 -8.77
N ALA A 129 -31.05 -14.27 -8.99
CA ALA A 129 -32.06 -13.82 -9.95
C ALA A 129 -31.47 -12.86 -10.99
N LEU A 130 -31.84 -13.05 -12.27
CA LEU A 130 -31.52 -12.09 -13.34
C LEU A 130 -32.24 -10.75 -13.10
N GLN A 131 -31.56 -9.62 -13.33
CA GLN A 131 -32.04 -8.27 -13.02
C GLN A 131 -32.32 -7.42 -14.27
N ALA A 132 -32.56 -8.06 -15.42
CA ALA A 132 -32.69 -7.43 -16.73
C ALA A 132 -34.15 -7.14 -17.16
N TYR A 133 -35.11 -7.09 -16.23
CA TYR A 133 -36.55 -7.05 -16.56
C TYR A 133 -37.18 -5.66 -16.46
N SER A 134 -36.38 -4.62 -16.24
CA SER A 134 -36.86 -3.25 -16.25
C SER A 134 -37.16 -2.81 -17.69
N PRO A 135 -38.09 -1.88 -17.91
CA PRO A 135 -38.36 -1.38 -19.26
C PRO A 135 -37.11 -0.83 -19.97
N LEU A 136 -36.20 -0.15 -19.25
CA LEU A 136 -34.94 0.35 -19.80
C LEU A 136 -33.97 -0.78 -20.18
N ALA A 137 -33.84 -1.81 -19.34
CA ALA A 137 -33.01 -2.97 -19.62
C ALA A 137 -33.48 -3.71 -20.87
N ILE A 138 -34.79 -3.99 -20.96
CA ILE A 138 -35.42 -4.64 -22.11
C ILE A 138 -35.18 -3.82 -23.38
N LYS A 139 -35.39 -2.50 -23.32
CA LYS A 139 -35.16 -1.62 -24.46
C LYS A 139 -33.70 -1.61 -24.91
N SER A 140 -32.77 -1.60 -23.97
CA SER A 140 -31.34 -1.68 -24.25
C SER A 140 -30.96 -3.00 -24.93
N PHE A 141 -31.50 -4.15 -24.46
CA PHE A 141 -31.26 -5.45 -25.08
C PHE A 141 -31.80 -5.52 -26.51
N GLN A 142 -33.00 -4.99 -26.74
CA GLN A 142 -33.61 -4.90 -28.08
C GLN A 142 -32.75 -4.07 -29.05
N GLN A 143 -32.26 -2.90 -28.59
CA GLN A 143 -31.38 -2.05 -29.39
C GLN A 143 -30.06 -2.74 -29.69
N TRP A 144 -29.47 -3.42 -28.70
CA TRP A 144 -28.24 -4.18 -28.88
C TRP A 144 -28.41 -5.32 -29.89
N ALA A 145 -29.49 -6.09 -29.79
CA ALA A 145 -29.76 -7.21 -30.70
C ALA A 145 -29.94 -6.72 -32.14
N LEU A 146 -30.67 -5.62 -32.35
CA LEU A 146 -30.79 -4.99 -33.67
C LEU A 146 -29.47 -4.43 -34.17
N ALA A 147 -28.64 -3.85 -33.30
CA ALA A 147 -27.33 -3.36 -33.71
C ALA A 147 -26.40 -4.50 -34.14
N LYS A 148 -26.48 -5.66 -33.45
CA LYS A 148 -25.66 -6.84 -33.77
C LYS A 148 -26.09 -7.55 -35.05
N TYR A 149 -27.40 -7.71 -35.26
CA TYR A 149 -27.96 -8.52 -36.35
C TYR A 149 -28.61 -7.73 -37.47
N THR A 150 -28.63 -6.40 -37.36
CA THR A 150 -29.17 -5.42 -38.31
C THR A 150 -30.69 -5.49 -38.52
N THR A 151 -31.30 -6.67 -38.51
CA THR A 151 -32.72 -6.90 -38.83
C THR A 151 -33.34 -7.97 -37.93
N LEU A 152 -34.68 -7.99 -37.83
CA LEU A 152 -35.42 -9.06 -37.16
C LEU A 152 -35.17 -10.44 -37.80
N ALA A 153 -35.02 -10.49 -39.14
CA ALA A 153 -34.68 -11.72 -39.83
C ALA A 153 -33.29 -12.25 -39.41
N GLY A 154 -32.31 -11.37 -39.22
CA GLY A 154 -31.00 -11.72 -38.69
C GLY A 154 -31.06 -12.27 -37.26
N ILE A 155 -31.87 -11.65 -36.40
CA ILE A 155 -32.11 -12.14 -35.03
C ILE A 155 -32.73 -13.54 -35.06
N ASN A 156 -33.81 -13.72 -35.84
CA ASN A 156 -34.49 -15.01 -35.99
C ASN A 156 -33.55 -16.11 -36.51
N ALA A 157 -32.74 -15.79 -37.52
CA ALA A 157 -31.76 -16.72 -38.07
C ALA A 157 -30.68 -17.12 -37.04
N ALA A 158 -30.18 -16.17 -36.25
CA ALA A 158 -29.13 -16.43 -35.27
C ALA A 158 -29.63 -17.18 -34.03
N TRP A 159 -30.84 -16.87 -33.57
CA TRP A 159 -31.38 -17.40 -32.32
C TRP A 159 -32.34 -18.57 -32.53
N GLY A 160 -32.70 -18.91 -33.77
CA GLY A 160 -33.73 -19.90 -34.06
C GLY A 160 -35.12 -19.47 -33.58
N SER A 161 -35.35 -18.16 -33.47
CA SER A 161 -36.62 -17.59 -33.02
C SER A 161 -37.54 -17.23 -34.20
N THR A 162 -38.77 -16.86 -33.88
CA THR A 162 -39.81 -16.48 -34.86
C THR A 162 -40.47 -15.15 -34.47
N VAL A 163 -39.68 -14.22 -33.94
CA VAL A 163 -40.19 -12.90 -33.55
C VAL A 163 -40.58 -12.10 -34.80
N THR A 164 -41.75 -11.48 -34.77
CA THR A 164 -42.30 -10.63 -35.83
C THR A 164 -42.25 -9.14 -35.47
N ASN A 165 -42.01 -8.82 -34.18
CA ASN A 165 -41.82 -7.47 -33.69
C ASN A 165 -40.63 -7.42 -32.72
N ILE A 166 -39.87 -6.32 -32.74
CA ILE A 166 -38.76 -6.13 -31.81
C ILE A 166 -39.19 -6.17 -30.33
N SER A 167 -40.44 -5.81 -30.03
CA SER A 167 -40.98 -5.90 -28.67
C SER A 167 -41.04 -7.33 -28.13
N GLN A 168 -40.95 -8.35 -28.98
CA GLN A 168 -40.91 -9.76 -28.58
C GLN A 168 -39.50 -10.24 -28.24
N VAL A 169 -38.46 -9.46 -28.54
CA VAL A 169 -37.11 -9.71 -28.03
C VAL A 169 -37.07 -9.33 -26.56
N GLN A 170 -36.96 -10.34 -25.70
CA GLN A 170 -37.08 -10.24 -24.24
C GLN A 170 -36.03 -11.11 -23.54
N PRO A 171 -35.71 -10.82 -22.27
CA PRO A 171 -35.10 -11.79 -21.36
C PRO A 171 -35.99 -13.05 -21.21
N PRO A 172 -35.47 -14.18 -20.71
CA PRO A 172 -36.21 -15.44 -20.66
C PRO A 172 -37.45 -15.32 -19.78
N SER A 173 -38.62 -15.66 -20.30
CA SER A 173 -39.87 -15.66 -19.52
C SER A 173 -39.86 -16.70 -18.39
N ASN A 174 -39.07 -17.76 -18.53
CA ASN A 174 -38.80 -18.76 -17.49
C ASN A 174 -37.29 -18.87 -17.25
N ALA A 175 -36.76 -17.98 -16.42
CA ALA A 175 -35.35 -17.98 -16.05
C ALA A 175 -34.92 -19.29 -15.36
N GLY A 176 -35.80 -19.93 -14.57
CA GLY A 176 -35.52 -21.21 -13.93
C GLY A 176 -35.16 -22.30 -14.95
N PHE A 177 -35.99 -22.45 -15.99
CA PHE A 177 -35.73 -23.39 -17.09
C PHE A 177 -34.49 -23.01 -17.89
N PHE A 178 -34.33 -21.73 -18.22
CA PHE A 178 -33.17 -21.19 -18.95
C PHE A 178 -31.83 -21.57 -18.28
N PHE A 179 -31.76 -21.52 -16.94
CA PHE A 179 -30.58 -21.97 -16.21
C PHE A 179 -30.49 -23.50 -16.10
N SER A 180 -31.57 -24.20 -15.77
CA SER A 180 -31.54 -25.66 -15.59
C SER A 180 -31.26 -26.42 -16.89
N ALA A 181 -31.69 -25.90 -18.04
CA ALA A 181 -31.40 -26.46 -19.37
C ALA A 181 -29.97 -26.13 -19.85
N GLY A 182 -29.30 -25.18 -19.20
CA GLY A 182 -27.99 -24.68 -19.63
C GLY A 182 -28.05 -23.72 -20.82
N ASP A 183 -29.23 -23.19 -21.16
CA ASP A 183 -29.43 -22.35 -22.33
C ASP A 183 -28.57 -21.08 -22.28
N TYR A 184 -28.35 -20.54 -21.08
CA TYR A 184 -27.49 -19.37 -20.83
C TYR A 184 -26.05 -19.51 -21.33
N ARG A 185 -25.56 -20.74 -21.54
CA ARG A 185 -24.20 -21.01 -22.01
C ARG A 185 -24.14 -21.87 -23.28
N ASN A 186 -25.24 -22.54 -23.64
CA ASN A 186 -25.26 -23.49 -24.76
C ASN A 186 -25.94 -22.92 -26.01
N THR A 187 -26.89 -21.99 -25.86
CA THR A 187 -27.64 -21.42 -27.00
C THR A 187 -27.02 -20.09 -27.45
N THR A 188 -27.19 -19.73 -28.73
CA THR A 188 -26.77 -18.41 -29.25
C THR A 188 -27.50 -17.28 -28.52
N TYR A 189 -28.82 -17.40 -28.32
CA TYR A 189 -29.61 -16.44 -27.55
C TYR A 189 -29.09 -16.27 -26.12
N GLY A 190 -28.81 -17.36 -25.42
CA GLY A 190 -28.33 -17.31 -24.04
C GLY A 190 -26.96 -16.63 -23.94
N LYS A 191 -26.02 -17.00 -24.82
CA LYS A 191 -24.70 -16.35 -24.90
C LYS A 191 -24.82 -14.85 -25.16
N ASP A 192 -25.68 -14.48 -26.09
CA ASP A 192 -25.94 -13.09 -26.45
C ASP A 192 -26.55 -12.27 -25.32
N LEU A 193 -27.56 -12.82 -24.64
CA LEU A 193 -28.19 -12.17 -23.50
C LEU A 193 -27.17 -11.95 -22.37
N ILE A 194 -26.41 -12.98 -22.01
CA ILE A 194 -25.45 -12.87 -20.90
C ILE A 194 -24.28 -11.94 -21.25
N ASP A 195 -23.77 -11.98 -22.47
CA ASP A 195 -22.72 -11.08 -22.91
C ASP A 195 -23.19 -9.62 -22.98
N TRP A 196 -24.42 -9.36 -23.45
CA TRP A 196 -25.03 -8.01 -23.37
C TRP A 196 -25.21 -7.57 -21.91
N TYR A 197 -25.63 -8.48 -21.02
CA TYR A 197 -25.87 -8.19 -19.61
C TYR A 197 -24.57 -7.85 -18.87
N ASN A 198 -23.50 -8.62 -19.10
CA ASN A 198 -22.15 -8.34 -18.62
C ASN A 198 -21.61 -7.03 -19.21
N LYS A 199 -21.72 -6.83 -20.53
CA LYS A 199 -21.27 -5.59 -21.17
C LYS A 199 -21.99 -4.36 -20.62
N SER A 200 -23.31 -4.44 -20.42
CA SER A 200 -24.11 -3.34 -19.87
C SER A 200 -23.62 -2.91 -18.49
N LEU A 201 -23.21 -3.89 -17.65
CA LEU A 201 -22.64 -3.63 -16.34
C LEU A 201 -21.26 -2.97 -16.44
N VAL A 202 -20.37 -3.49 -17.29
CA VAL A 202 -19.04 -2.91 -17.48
C VAL A 202 -19.11 -1.49 -18.05
N ASP A 203 -19.98 -1.26 -19.03
CA ASP A 203 -20.19 0.08 -19.60
C ASP A 203 -20.78 1.06 -18.57
N HIS A 204 -21.59 0.58 -17.61
CA HIS A 204 -22.04 1.39 -16.46
C HIS A 204 -20.84 1.78 -15.57
N GLY A 205 -19.99 0.82 -15.25
CA GLY A 205 -18.76 1.08 -14.50
C GLY A 205 -17.87 2.13 -15.18
N GLU A 206 -17.69 2.03 -16.48
CA GLU A 206 -16.91 2.98 -17.30
C GLU A 206 -17.48 4.40 -17.20
N ARG A 207 -18.78 4.58 -17.49
CA ARG A 207 -19.44 5.90 -17.40
C ARG A 207 -19.36 6.52 -16.01
N MET A 208 -19.53 5.71 -14.97
CA MET A 208 -19.46 6.17 -13.58
C MET A 208 -18.05 6.61 -13.20
N LEU A 209 -17.04 5.80 -13.53
CA LEU A 209 -15.64 6.11 -13.27
C LEU A 209 -15.22 7.37 -14.03
N ASP A 210 -15.55 7.49 -15.32
CA ASP A 210 -15.27 8.69 -16.12
C ASP A 210 -15.90 9.94 -15.51
N THR A 211 -17.15 9.83 -15.07
CA THR A 211 -17.87 10.95 -14.43
C THR A 211 -17.17 11.41 -13.16
N VAL A 212 -16.75 10.48 -12.30
CA VAL A 212 -16.02 10.80 -11.07
C VAL A 212 -14.62 11.35 -11.40
N LEU A 213 -13.89 10.72 -12.31
CA LEU A 213 -12.55 11.14 -12.75
C LEU A 213 -12.56 12.58 -13.28
N ALA A 214 -13.49 12.89 -14.18
CA ALA A 214 -13.66 14.24 -14.73
C ALA A 214 -13.99 15.27 -13.63
N ALA A 215 -14.85 14.90 -12.68
CA ALA A 215 -15.25 15.78 -11.58
C ALA A 215 -14.13 16.00 -10.54
N LEU A 216 -13.24 15.02 -10.34
CA LEU A 216 -12.06 15.17 -9.49
C LEU A 216 -11.01 16.12 -10.12
N GLY A 217 -10.91 16.12 -11.46
CA GLY A 217 -9.95 16.93 -12.19
C GLY A 217 -8.52 16.66 -11.71
N THR A 218 -7.83 17.68 -11.20
CA THR A 218 -6.46 17.57 -10.62
C THR A 218 -6.43 17.46 -9.10
N SER A 219 -7.59 17.43 -8.44
CA SER A 219 -7.69 17.36 -6.97
C SER A 219 -7.19 16.01 -6.45
N PHE A 220 -6.62 15.96 -5.24
CA PHE A 220 -6.05 14.73 -4.67
C PHE A 220 -5.01 14.06 -5.59
N PRO A 221 -3.89 14.74 -5.91
CA PRO A 221 -2.97 14.31 -6.97
C PRO A 221 -2.27 12.95 -6.72
N GLY A 222 -2.22 12.48 -5.46
CA GLY A 222 -1.69 11.16 -5.12
C GLY A 222 -2.73 10.05 -5.05
N ALA A 223 -4.03 10.37 -5.21
CA ALA A 223 -5.10 9.39 -5.08
C ALA A 223 -5.32 8.64 -6.39
N GLU A 224 -5.23 7.31 -6.32
CA GLU A 224 -5.70 6.39 -7.35
C GLU A 224 -7.24 6.25 -7.31
N ILE A 225 -7.83 5.62 -8.32
CA ILE A 225 -9.27 5.31 -8.34
C ILE A 225 -9.48 3.82 -8.15
N GLY A 226 -10.37 3.47 -7.23
CA GLY A 226 -10.76 2.09 -6.95
C GLY A 226 -12.13 1.75 -7.50
N TYR A 227 -12.30 0.51 -7.96
CA TYR A 227 -13.61 -0.12 -8.10
C TYR A 227 -13.54 -1.56 -7.60
N LYS A 228 -14.69 -2.16 -7.30
CA LYS A 228 -14.77 -3.47 -6.64
C LYS A 228 -15.61 -4.45 -7.43
N ILE A 229 -15.18 -5.71 -7.50
CA ILE A 229 -16.01 -6.83 -7.98
C ILE A 229 -16.13 -7.90 -6.88
N PRO A 230 -17.29 -8.54 -6.72
CA PRO A 230 -17.52 -9.51 -5.66
C PRO A 230 -16.91 -10.89 -5.97
N GLY A 231 -16.49 -11.62 -4.93
CA GLY A 231 -16.23 -13.04 -4.98
C GLY A 231 -17.51 -13.86 -4.90
N VAL A 232 -18.26 -13.95 -6.01
CA VAL A 232 -19.44 -14.84 -6.10
C VAL A 232 -18.95 -16.28 -6.29
N HIS A 233 -18.66 -16.94 -5.17
CA HIS A 233 -17.88 -18.18 -5.16
C HIS A 233 -18.70 -19.47 -5.17
N TRP A 234 -20.03 -19.40 -5.03
CA TRP A 234 -20.91 -20.57 -4.92
C TRP A 234 -21.55 -20.96 -6.26
N SER A 235 -22.16 -22.15 -6.30
CA SER A 235 -22.79 -22.70 -7.51
C SER A 235 -21.82 -22.86 -8.70
N MET A 236 -20.50 -22.74 -8.50
CA MET A 236 -19.52 -22.72 -9.60
C MET A 236 -19.43 -24.07 -10.32
N THR A 237 -19.50 -25.16 -9.55
CA THR A 237 -19.43 -26.55 -10.02
C THR A 237 -20.75 -27.31 -9.86
N GLY A 238 -21.82 -26.61 -9.47
CA GLY A 238 -23.12 -27.22 -9.20
C GLY A 238 -23.91 -27.60 -10.46
N PRO A 239 -25.16 -28.08 -10.31
CA PRO A 239 -26.01 -28.49 -11.43
C PRO A 239 -26.25 -27.40 -12.48
N THR A 240 -26.27 -26.13 -12.06
CA THR A 240 -26.29 -24.95 -12.93
C THR A 240 -24.96 -24.19 -12.76
N PRO A 241 -23.87 -24.67 -13.39
CA PRO A 241 -22.52 -24.22 -13.08
C PRO A 241 -22.32 -22.74 -13.38
N ARG A 242 -21.70 -22.00 -12.45
CA ARG A 242 -21.39 -20.56 -12.59
C ARG A 242 -22.63 -19.67 -12.72
N ALA A 243 -23.84 -20.19 -12.45
CA ALA A 243 -25.08 -19.44 -12.66
C ALA A 243 -25.16 -18.19 -11.75
N ALA A 244 -24.65 -18.27 -10.52
CA ALA A 244 -24.60 -17.14 -9.61
C ALA A 244 -23.73 -15.97 -10.13
N GLU A 245 -22.59 -16.28 -10.76
CA GLU A 245 -21.74 -15.27 -11.39
C GLU A 245 -22.42 -14.65 -12.61
N VAL A 246 -23.15 -15.47 -13.37
CA VAL A 246 -23.93 -15.02 -14.54
C VAL A 246 -25.05 -14.07 -14.11
N THR A 247 -25.84 -14.40 -13.09
CA THR A 247 -26.92 -13.50 -12.62
C THR A 247 -26.39 -12.21 -12.00
N ALA A 248 -25.20 -12.27 -11.37
CA ALA A 248 -24.49 -11.09 -10.87
C ALA A 248 -23.87 -10.24 -11.99
N GLY A 249 -23.79 -10.77 -13.22
CA GLY A 249 -23.30 -10.08 -14.41
C GLY A 249 -21.77 -10.10 -14.57
N LEU A 250 -21.06 -11.00 -13.88
CA LEU A 250 -19.60 -10.94 -13.74
C LEU A 250 -18.85 -11.57 -14.91
N VAL A 251 -19.49 -12.49 -15.63
CA VAL A 251 -18.83 -13.34 -16.63
C VAL A 251 -19.57 -13.35 -17.96
N GLN A 252 -18.80 -13.43 -19.04
CA GLN A 252 -19.31 -13.73 -20.37
C GLN A 252 -19.45 -15.25 -20.55
N THR A 253 -20.40 -15.67 -21.39
CA THR A 253 -20.67 -17.09 -21.68
C THR A 253 -20.45 -17.45 -23.15
N SER A 254 -20.23 -16.45 -24.00
CA SER A 254 -19.83 -16.69 -25.40
C SER A 254 -18.40 -17.23 -25.54
N VAL A 255 -17.58 -17.05 -24.49
CA VAL A 255 -16.20 -17.53 -24.38
C VAL A 255 -16.13 -18.86 -23.62
N ASP A 256 -15.00 -19.57 -23.71
CA ASP A 256 -14.73 -20.70 -22.82
C ASP A 256 -14.59 -20.18 -21.38
N MET A 257 -15.57 -20.49 -20.52
CA MET A 257 -15.62 -20.01 -19.14
C MET A 257 -14.57 -20.67 -18.22
N ASN A 258 -13.85 -21.69 -18.69
CA ASN A 258 -12.84 -22.42 -17.91
C ASN A 258 -11.40 -22.17 -18.40
N ALA A 259 -11.24 -21.63 -19.61
CA ALA A 259 -9.92 -21.37 -20.18
C ALA A 259 -9.22 -20.14 -19.57
N VAL A 260 -7.90 -20.22 -19.45
CA VAL A 260 -7.06 -19.12 -18.92
C VAL A 260 -7.06 -17.92 -19.89
N ASN A 261 -6.98 -18.16 -21.20
CA ASN A 261 -6.82 -17.11 -22.20
C ASN A 261 -8.07 -16.21 -22.37
N THR A 262 -9.23 -16.67 -21.95
CA THR A 262 -10.50 -15.90 -21.90
C THR A 262 -10.73 -15.25 -20.54
N GLY A 263 -9.75 -15.34 -19.62
CA GLY A 263 -9.91 -14.93 -18.23
C GLY A 263 -11.02 -15.68 -17.51
N ARG A 264 -11.40 -16.88 -17.99
CA ARG A 264 -12.52 -17.67 -17.44
C ARG A 264 -13.86 -16.92 -17.40
N GLY A 265 -14.04 -16.03 -18.37
CA GLY A 265 -15.20 -15.14 -18.50
C GLY A 265 -15.05 -13.77 -17.84
N TYR A 266 -14.03 -13.56 -16.99
CA TYR A 266 -13.82 -12.30 -16.25
C TYR A 266 -13.04 -11.23 -17.02
N ALA A 267 -12.49 -11.56 -18.20
CA ALA A 267 -11.60 -10.64 -18.91
C ALA A 267 -12.23 -9.25 -19.14
N ASN A 268 -13.51 -9.20 -19.49
CA ASN A 268 -14.19 -7.93 -19.75
C ASN A 268 -14.34 -7.05 -18.49
N ILE A 269 -14.72 -7.64 -17.36
CA ILE A 269 -14.96 -6.88 -16.12
C ILE A 269 -13.66 -6.46 -15.43
N VAL A 270 -12.63 -7.33 -15.44
CA VAL A 270 -11.28 -6.98 -14.95
C VAL A 270 -10.66 -5.88 -15.82
N GLY A 271 -10.90 -5.94 -17.13
CA GLY A 271 -10.40 -4.98 -18.10
C GLY A 271 -11.00 -3.59 -18.01
N LEU A 272 -12.05 -3.37 -17.19
CA LEU A 272 -12.61 -2.03 -16.95
C LEU A 272 -11.53 -1.03 -16.53
N ALA A 273 -10.57 -1.46 -15.70
CA ALA A 273 -9.47 -0.61 -15.26
C ALA A 273 -8.68 0.02 -16.42
N ASN A 274 -8.52 -0.72 -17.52
CA ASN A 274 -7.77 -0.28 -18.70
C ASN A 274 -8.58 0.66 -19.60
N ARG A 275 -9.92 0.63 -19.52
CA ARG A 275 -10.78 1.49 -20.34
C ARG A 275 -10.74 2.95 -19.93
N VAL A 276 -10.49 3.20 -18.64
CA VAL A 276 -10.46 4.54 -18.02
C VAL A 276 -9.03 5.01 -17.69
N ALA A 277 -8.03 4.32 -18.23
CA ALA A 277 -6.61 4.56 -17.92
C ALA A 277 -6.06 5.84 -18.55
N ASP A 278 -6.71 6.37 -19.59
CA ASP A 278 -6.37 7.62 -20.26
C ASP A 278 -6.64 8.87 -19.39
N SER A 279 -7.38 8.73 -18.29
CA SER A 279 -7.60 9.78 -17.29
C SER A 279 -6.33 10.28 -16.59
N GLY A 280 -5.21 9.56 -16.71
CA GLY A 280 -3.92 9.90 -16.09
C GLY A 280 -3.83 9.56 -14.60
N ARG A 281 -4.90 8.99 -14.00
CA ARG A 281 -4.87 8.42 -12.64
C ARG A 281 -4.74 6.91 -12.70
N GLY A 282 -3.99 6.34 -11.75
CA GLY A 282 -3.95 4.89 -11.58
C GLY A 282 -5.32 4.34 -11.18
N VAL A 283 -5.69 3.18 -11.73
CA VAL A 283 -6.95 2.50 -11.43
C VAL A 283 -6.66 1.14 -10.79
N ILE A 284 -7.38 0.83 -9.71
CA ILE A 284 -7.20 -0.37 -8.90
C ILE A 284 -8.51 -1.15 -8.85
N LEU A 285 -8.42 -2.42 -9.20
CA LEU A 285 -9.48 -3.41 -8.95
C LEU A 285 -9.39 -3.90 -7.50
N HIS A 286 -10.52 -3.98 -6.80
CA HIS A 286 -10.65 -4.68 -5.52
C HIS A 286 -11.46 -5.96 -5.68
N PHE A 287 -10.98 -7.04 -5.08
CA PHE A 287 -11.64 -8.35 -5.09
C PHE A 287 -11.85 -8.88 -3.66
N THR A 288 -12.99 -9.53 -3.41
CA THR A 288 -13.36 -10.05 -2.08
C THR A 288 -13.11 -11.56 -1.93
N CYS A 289 -13.40 -12.11 -0.74
CA CYS A 289 -13.36 -13.54 -0.41
C CYS A 289 -11.96 -14.17 -0.28
N LEU A 290 -10.92 -13.36 -0.05
CA LEU A 290 -9.54 -13.87 0.07
C LEU A 290 -9.32 -14.84 1.24
N GLU A 291 -10.20 -14.84 2.24
CA GLU A 291 -10.07 -15.67 3.43
C GLU A 291 -10.59 -17.11 3.26
N PHE A 292 -11.44 -17.37 2.27
CA PHE A 292 -12.20 -18.62 2.22
C PHE A 292 -11.41 -19.77 1.59
N ASN A 293 -11.75 -20.99 2.00
CA ASN A 293 -11.35 -22.21 1.29
C ASN A 293 -12.36 -22.55 0.20
N ASP A 294 -11.98 -23.47 -0.68
CA ASP A 294 -12.95 -24.14 -1.55
C ASP A 294 -13.80 -25.10 -0.71
N GLU A 295 -15.12 -25.04 -0.91
CA GLU A 295 -16.12 -25.93 -0.30
C GLU A 295 -16.92 -26.56 -1.44
N ASN A 296 -16.23 -27.37 -2.24
CA ASN A 296 -16.76 -27.93 -3.47
C ASN A 296 -17.64 -29.17 -3.22
N PHE A 297 -18.71 -28.98 -2.45
CA PHE A 297 -19.72 -30.01 -2.15
C PHE A 297 -21.11 -29.37 -2.06
N SER A 298 -22.14 -30.21 -2.12
CA SER A 298 -23.53 -29.75 -2.04
C SER A 298 -23.89 -29.26 -0.63
N PRO A 299 -24.68 -28.17 -0.49
CA PRO A 299 -25.30 -27.37 -1.55
C PRO A 299 -24.46 -26.21 -2.12
N GLN A 300 -23.28 -25.93 -1.57
CA GLN A 300 -22.53 -24.71 -1.82
C GLN A 300 -21.84 -24.70 -3.19
N PHE A 301 -21.22 -25.81 -3.57
CA PHE A 301 -20.42 -25.92 -4.80
C PHE A 301 -19.43 -24.76 -4.94
N SER A 302 -18.78 -24.44 -3.82
CA SER A 302 -18.00 -23.22 -3.65
C SER A 302 -16.55 -23.43 -4.08
N GLN A 303 -16.02 -22.51 -4.87
CA GLN A 303 -14.61 -22.48 -5.27
C GLN A 303 -13.95 -21.13 -4.92
N ALA A 304 -14.20 -20.61 -3.71
CA ALA A 304 -13.75 -19.28 -3.30
C ALA A 304 -12.23 -19.06 -3.44
N LYS A 305 -11.43 -20.02 -2.98
CA LYS A 305 -9.97 -19.94 -3.01
C LYS A 305 -9.44 -20.04 -4.43
N THR A 306 -10.01 -20.96 -5.21
CA THR A 306 -9.68 -21.08 -6.64
C THR A 306 -10.05 -19.80 -7.40
N LEU A 307 -11.21 -19.22 -7.11
CA LEU A 307 -11.70 -18.00 -7.75
C LEU A 307 -10.81 -16.79 -7.47
N VAL A 308 -10.34 -16.62 -6.23
CA VAL A 308 -9.34 -15.58 -5.85
C VAL A 308 -8.10 -15.66 -6.73
N GLY A 309 -7.64 -16.88 -7.02
CA GLY A 309 -6.52 -17.12 -7.93
C GLY A 309 -6.84 -16.82 -9.39
N TRP A 310 -8.05 -17.16 -9.86
CA TRP A 310 -8.47 -16.87 -11.24
C TRP A 310 -8.51 -15.37 -11.52
N VAL A 311 -9.14 -14.58 -10.65
CA VAL A 311 -9.25 -13.13 -10.80
C VAL A 311 -7.87 -12.46 -10.63
N GLY A 312 -7.07 -12.91 -9.66
CA GLY A 312 -5.71 -12.40 -9.47
C GLY A 312 -4.80 -12.64 -10.68
N ALA A 313 -4.84 -13.86 -11.26
CA ALA A 313 -4.09 -14.19 -12.46
C ALA A 313 -4.56 -13.38 -13.68
N GLU A 314 -5.86 -13.17 -13.82
CA GLU A 314 -6.42 -12.38 -14.92
C GLU A 314 -6.05 -10.89 -14.82
N ALA A 315 -6.07 -10.32 -13.61
CA ALA A 315 -5.57 -8.97 -13.37
C ALA A 315 -4.09 -8.85 -13.75
N GLY A 316 -3.26 -9.82 -13.37
CA GLY A 316 -1.86 -9.89 -13.79
C GLY A 316 -1.67 -9.95 -15.30
N ARG A 317 -2.46 -10.80 -15.99
CA ARG A 317 -2.43 -10.94 -17.46
C ARG A 317 -2.76 -9.62 -18.18
N GLN A 318 -3.64 -8.82 -17.60
CA GLN A 318 -4.06 -7.53 -18.16
C GLN A 318 -3.28 -6.33 -17.61
N ASN A 319 -2.26 -6.55 -16.78
CA ASN A 319 -1.50 -5.50 -16.08
C ASN A 319 -2.39 -4.54 -15.25
N VAL A 320 -3.47 -5.08 -14.68
CA VAL A 320 -4.39 -4.35 -13.80
C VAL A 320 -3.91 -4.47 -12.36
N LYS A 321 -3.78 -3.34 -11.66
CA LYS A 321 -3.48 -3.34 -10.22
C LYS A 321 -4.65 -3.93 -9.46
N ILE A 322 -4.38 -4.89 -8.57
CA ILE A 322 -5.42 -5.56 -7.79
C ILE A 322 -5.12 -5.53 -6.28
N LYS A 323 -6.14 -5.16 -5.50
CA LYS A 323 -6.17 -5.25 -4.04
C LYS A 323 -7.23 -6.27 -3.61
N GLY A 324 -7.04 -6.82 -2.42
CA GLY A 324 -7.92 -7.84 -1.86
C GLY A 324 -8.67 -7.36 -0.63
N GLU A 325 -9.79 -8.01 -0.34
CA GLU A 325 -10.55 -7.86 0.88
C GLU A 325 -11.05 -9.22 1.38
N ASN A 326 -11.24 -9.36 2.70
CA ASN A 326 -12.01 -10.47 3.23
C ASN A 326 -13.51 -10.18 3.11
N ALA A 327 -14.32 -11.19 2.82
CA ALA A 327 -15.75 -11.04 2.59
C ALA A 327 -16.55 -10.87 3.88
N LEU A 328 -16.24 -11.67 4.92
CA LEU A 328 -16.93 -11.62 6.20
C LEU A 328 -15.99 -11.26 7.34
N ALA A 329 -16.51 -10.53 8.33
CA ALA A 329 -15.74 -10.09 9.50
C ALA A 329 -15.06 -11.27 10.24
N GLY A 330 -15.80 -12.36 10.46
CA GLY A 330 -15.27 -13.56 11.11
C GLY A 330 -14.13 -14.24 10.34
N GLY A 331 -14.03 -13.99 9.03
CA GLY A 331 -13.07 -14.60 8.12
C GLY A 331 -11.60 -14.45 8.50
N ILE A 332 -11.28 -13.34 9.17
CA ILE A 332 -9.91 -12.95 9.54
C ILE A 332 -9.65 -13.05 11.06
N THR A 333 -10.50 -13.79 11.77
CA THR A 333 -10.30 -14.10 13.20
C THR A 333 -9.59 -15.43 13.44
N SER A 334 -9.31 -16.19 12.37
CA SER A 334 -8.68 -17.52 12.41
C SER A 334 -7.34 -17.55 11.67
N ASN A 335 -6.44 -18.47 12.07
CA ASN A 335 -5.18 -18.70 11.35
C ASN A 335 -5.42 -19.11 9.89
N GLY A 336 -6.39 -20.00 9.64
CA GLY A 336 -6.69 -20.51 8.31
C GLY A 336 -7.12 -19.42 7.33
N GLY A 337 -7.94 -18.46 7.78
CA GLY A 337 -8.32 -17.31 6.94
C GLY A 337 -7.11 -16.47 6.52
N TRP A 338 -6.19 -16.22 7.45
CA TRP A 338 -4.94 -15.52 7.15
C TRP A 338 -3.96 -16.33 6.30
N ASP A 339 -3.95 -17.67 6.43
CA ASP A 339 -3.15 -18.54 5.57
C ASP A 339 -3.64 -18.46 4.12
N ASN A 340 -4.96 -18.39 3.90
CA ASN A 340 -5.56 -18.18 2.58
C ASN A 340 -5.21 -16.80 2.00
N VAL A 341 -5.32 -15.73 2.80
CA VAL A 341 -4.91 -14.38 2.39
C VAL A 341 -3.43 -14.35 2.00
N ASN A 342 -2.55 -14.93 2.83
CA ASN A 342 -1.12 -15.01 2.52
C ASN A 342 -0.88 -15.78 1.22
N GLN A 343 -1.56 -16.90 1.01
CA GLN A 343 -1.43 -17.68 -0.22
C GLN A 343 -1.88 -16.89 -1.45
N ALA A 344 -2.92 -16.07 -1.35
CA ALA A 344 -3.34 -15.19 -2.44
C ALA A 344 -2.22 -14.20 -2.83
N PHE A 345 -1.60 -13.54 -1.85
CA PHE A 345 -0.50 -12.58 -2.07
C PHE A 345 0.81 -13.25 -2.52
N ASP A 346 1.09 -14.46 -2.07
CA ASP A 346 2.30 -15.19 -2.45
C ASP A 346 2.26 -15.67 -3.91
N ASN A 347 1.08 -15.94 -4.46
CA ASN A 347 0.93 -16.59 -5.77
C ASN A 347 0.34 -15.68 -6.86
N PHE A 348 -0.29 -14.56 -6.50
CA PHE A 348 -0.99 -13.66 -7.42
C PHE A 348 -0.63 -12.20 -7.13
N PRO A 349 -0.78 -11.27 -8.09
CA PRO A 349 -0.26 -9.91 -8.01
C PRO A 349 -1.11 -8.97 -7.12
N TYR A 350 -1.62 -9.45 -5.99
CA TYR A 350 -2.30 -8.60 -5.01
C TYR A 350 -1.31 -7.64 -4.35
N ILE A 351 -1.58 -6.35 -4.41
CA ILE A 351 -0.67 -5.28 -3.92
C ILE A 351 -1.13 -4.60 -2.63
N GLY A 352 -2.29 -4.98 -2.09
CA GLY A 352 -2.82 -4.38 -0.86
C GLY A 352 -4.07 -5.10 -0.37
N MET A 353 -4.29 -5.06 0.94
CA MET A 353 -5.40 -5.72 1.63
C MET A 353 -6.20 -4.71 2.43
N THR A 354 -7.52 -4.68 2.24
CA THR A 354 -8.46 -4.00 3.14
C THR A 354 -9.13 -5.03 4.03
N VAL A 355 -9.06 -4.83 5.35
CA VAL A 355 -9.64 -5.77 6.31
C VAL A 355 -11.01 -5.31 6.79
N LEU A 356 -12.03 -6.12 6.55
CA LEU A 356 -13.36 -6.00 7.12
C LEU A 356 -13.38 -6.76 8.45
N ARG A 357 -13.47 -6.14 9.62
CA ARG A 357 -13.33 -4.69 9.89
C ARG A 357 -12.35 -4.46 11.03
N VAL A 358 -12.00 -3.20 11.25
CA VAL A 358 -10.98 -2.79 12.24
C VAL A 358 -11.08 -3.50 13.61
N GLY A 359 -12.30 -3.78 14.10
CA GLY A 359 -12.49 -4.46 15.38
C GLY A 359 -11.91 -5.88 15.43
N GLU A 360 -11.95 -6.60 14.32
CA GLU A 360 -11.47 -7.98 14.21
C GLU A 360 -9.94 -8.10 14.15
N VAL A 361 -9.26 -6.99 13.85
CA VAL A 361 -7.79 -6.91 13.84
C VAL A 361 -7.25 -6.00 14.96
N ALA A 362 -8.10 -5.58 15.88
CA ALA A 362 -7.70 -4.77 17.03
C ALA A 362 -7.14 -5.61 18.19
N SER A 363 -7.47 -6.90 18.24
CA SER A 363 -6.98 -7.83 19.28
C SER A 363 -6.92 -9.29 18.80
N GLY A 364 -6.43 -10.19 19.65
CA GLY A 364 -6.43 -11.64 19.41
C GLY A 364 -5.67 -12.09 18.17
N THR A 365 -6.10 -13.22 17.59
CA THR A 365 -5.49 -13.82 16.40
C THR A 365 -5.45 -12.85 15.23
N GLY A 366 -6.54 -12.10 14.99
CA GLY A 366 -6.62 -11.14 13.89
C GLY A 366 -5.55 -10.05 13.99
N ALA A 367 -5.33 -9.48 15.19
CA ALA A 367 -4.26 -8.51 15.40
C ALA A 367 -2.87 -9.10 15.15
N THR A 368 -2.58 -10.28 15.70
CA THR A 368 -1.28 -10.95 15.52
C THR A 368 -1.00 -11.24 14.05
N ARG A 369 -1.97 -11.85 13.35
CA ARG A 369 -1.81 -12.25 11.95
C ARG A 369 -1.80 -11.06 11.00
N TYR A 370 -2.56 -10.00 11.28
CA TYR A 370 -2.50 -8.77 10.49
C TYR A 370 -1.15 -8.06 10.63
N ALA A 371 -0.58 -8.02 11.84
CA ALA A 371 0.76 -7.48 12.06
C ALA A 371 1.83 -8.28 11.29
N GLN A 372 1.74 -9.61 11.29
CA GLN A 372 2.61 -10.49 10.49
C GLN A 372 2.42 -10.27 8.99
N PHE A 373 1.18 -10.14 8.52
CA PHE A 373 0.86 -9.83 7.12
C PHE A 373 1.51 -8.51 6.69
N ILE A 374 1.32 -7.44 7.48
CA ILE A 374 1.95 -6.14 7.23
C ILE A 374 3.48 -6.29 7.22
N GLN A 375 4.06 -7.04 8.16
CA GLN A 375 5.50 -7.24 8.19
C GLN A 375 6.03 -7.98 6.94
N LYS A 376 5.28 -8.97 6.45
CA LYS A 376 5.61 -9.79 5.27
C LYS A 376 5.48 -9.02 3.96
N TYR A 377 4.37 -8.30 3.76
CA TYR A 377 4.01 -7.71 2.47
C TYR A 377 4.12 -6.19 2.41
N ARG A 378 4.46 -5.52 3.51
CA ARG A 378 4.94 -4.13 3.37
C ARG A 378 6.06 -4.16 2.32
N PRO A 379 6.03 -3.29 1.31
CA PRO A 379 7.14 -3.17 0.37
C PRO A 379 8.44 -3.12 1.17
N SER A 380 9.46 -3.87 0.74
CA SER A 380 10.81 -3.72 1.29
C SER A 380 11.13 -2.24 1.20
N ASN A 381 11.10 -1.61 2.38
CA ASN A 381 10.84 -0.21 2.63
C ASN A 381 11.33 0.73 1.49
N PRO A 382 10.53 1.74 1.05
CA PRO A 382 11.07 2.86 0.26
C PRO A 382 12.41 3.25 0.87
N ALA A 383 13.45 3.34 0.04
CA ALA A 383 14.86 3.47 0.44
C ALA A 383 14.95 4.15 1.80
N TRP A 384 15.42 3.44 2.85
CA TRP A 384 15.43 3.99 4.19
C TRP A 384 16.05 5.39 4.10
N THR A 385 15.30 6.41 4.50
CA THR A 385 15.77 7.80 4.45
C THR A 385 16.46 8.17 5.75
N THR A 386 16.22 7.39 6.80
CA THR A 386 16.76 7.59 8.14
C THR A 386 17.09 6.24 8.79
N LEU A 387 18.08 6.26 9.68
CA LEU A 387 18.37 5.21 10.64
C LEU A 387 19.07 5.85 11.83
N TYR A 388 18.69 5.48 13.05
CA TYR A 388 19.28 6.01 14.27
C TYR A 388 19.87 4.89 15.12
N VAL A 389 21.02 5.16 15.74
CA VAL A 389 21.48 4.41 16.91
C VAL A 389 20.82 5.05 18.14
N ARG A 390 19.99 4.30 18.86
CA ARG A 390 19.31 4.77 20.06
C ARG A 390 19.71 3.90 21.23
N GLY A 391 20.22 4.50 22.31
CA GLY A 391 20.76 3.73 23.42
C GLY A 391 21.12 4.59 24.61
N THR A 392 21.84 3.99 25.55
CA THR A 392 22.33 4.69 26.75
C THR A 392 23.29 5.85 26.41
N ASN A 393 23.93 5.83 25.23
CA ASN A 393 24.77 6.92 24.72
C ASN A 393 24.01 8.24 24.48
N ASN A 394 22.70 8.18 24.25
CA ASN A 394 21.89 9.35 23.90
C ASN A 394 20.54 9.38 24.63
N ASN A 395 20.45 8.75 25.81
CA ASN A 395 19.22 8.63 26.60
C ASN A 395 18.03 8.08 25.78
N TRP A 396 18.30 7.14 24.87
CA TRP A 396 17.34 6.58 23.93
C TRP A 396 16.69 7.64 23.00
N GLY A 397 17.29 8.82 22.84
CA GLY A 397 16.83 9.88 21.94
C GLY A 397 17.25 9.67 20.49
N LEU A 398 17.02 10.68 19.63
CA LEU A 398 17.37 10.66 18.20
C LEU A 398 18.74 11.31 17.89
N GLY A 399 19.56 11.57 18.92
CA GLY A 399 20.80 12.33 18.82
C GLY A 399 21.97 11.61 18.13
N THR A 400 21.75 10.44 17.52
CA THR A 400 22.79 9.68 16.79
C THR A 400 22.22 9.14 15.48
N PRO A 401 21.97 10.01 14.48
CA PRO A 401 21.62 9.57 13.14
C PRO A 401 22.79 8.85 12.47
N MET A 402 22.49 7.89 11.60
CA MET A 402 23.46 7.18 10.78
C MET A 402 23.48 7.77 9.37
N THR A 403 24.64 7.70 8.70
CA THR A 403 24.81 8.11 7.30
C THR A 403 24.82 6.90 6.38
N LYS A 404 24.11 6.99 5.25
CA LYS A 404 23.98 5.90 4.28
C LYS A 404 25.03 5.97 3.16
N SER A 405 25.63 4.84 2.83
CA SER A 405 26.43 4.61 1.62
C SER A 405 26.04 3.26 1.00
N GLY A 406 25.43 3.29 -0.19
CA GLY A 406 24.82 2.09 -0.77
C GLY A 406 23.73 1.51 0.14
N THR A 407 23.90 0.27 0.58
CA THR A 407 23.00 -0.42 1.53
C THR A 407 23.49 -0.37 2.99
N VAL A 408 24.63 0.27 3.25
CA VAL A 408 25.25 0.30 4.58
C VAL A 408 25.03 1.66 5.24
N TRP A 409 24.55 1.63 6.47
CA TRP A 409 24.44 2.76 7.36
C TRP A 409 25.60 2.77 8.34
N THR A 410 26.18 3.92 8.58
CA THR A 410 27.32 4.07 9.50
C THR A 410 27.10 5.25 10.45
N ALA A 411 27.33 5.02 11.75
CA ALA A 411 27.56 6.09 12.73
C ALA A 411 28.97 5.92 13.31
N THR A 412 29.76 6.98 13.23
CA THR A 412 31.11 7.04 13.83
C THR A 412 31.06 7.80 15.15
N ASN A 413 32.07 7.59 15.99
CA ASN A 413 32.23 8.31 17.26
C ASN A 413 31.03 8.17 18.22
N VAL A 414 30.38 7.00 18.24
CA VAL A 414 29.26 6.74 19.17
C VAL A 414 29.84 6.41 20.54
N GLN A 415 29.86 7.39 21.44
CA GLN A 415 30.44 7.28 22.78
C GLN A 415 29.42 6.77 23.80
N PHE A 416 29.77 5.71 24.53
CA PHE A 416 28.98 5.19 25.64
C PHE A 416 29.59 5.56 27.00
N GLY A 417 28.73 5.77 28.00
CA GLY A 417 29.13 6.23 29.34
C GLY A 417 29.74 5.14 30.23
N SER A 418 29.94 5.47 31.51
CA SER A 418 30.65 4.62 32.48
C SER A 418 29.80 3.53 33.14
N ALA A 419 28.47 3.56 33.00
CA ALA A 419 27.60 2.53 33.59
C ALA A 419 27.88 1.15 32.96
N THR A 420 27.77 0.08 33.74
CA THR A 420 28.11 -1.30 33.31
C THR A 420 27.11 -1.95 32.35
N ASN A 421 25.96 -1.31 32.12
CA ASN A 421 24.87 -1.83 31.29
C ASN A 421 24.65 -1.01 30.00
N GLN A 422 25.73 -0.49 29.40
CA GLN A 422 25.65 0.25 28.14
C GLN A 422 25.07 -0.62 27.03
N ARG A 423 24.15 -0.05 26.25
CA ARG A 423 23.45 -0.78 25.20
C ARG A 423 22.76 0.16 24.21
N PHE A 424 22.47 -0.36 23.03
CA PHE A 424 21.76 0.37 21.99
C PHE A 424 20.88 -0.55 21.12
N LYS A 425 20.04 0.07 20.30
CA LYS A 425 19.28 -0.54 19.21
C LYS A 425 19.29 0.37 17.99
N PHE A 426 18.90 -0.19 16.85
CA PHE A 426 18.66 0.56 15.63
C PHE A 426 17.18 0.93 15.52
N ASP A 427 16.86 2.16 15.13
CA ASP A 427 15.49 2.60 14.88
C ASP A 427 15.44 3.32 13.53
N VAL A 428 14.71 2.76 12.58
CA VAL A 428 14.65 3.28 11.21
C VAL A 428 13.86 4.58 11.15
N ARG A 429 12.83 4.74 11.98
CA ARG A 429 11.85 5.83 11.88
C ARG A 429 11.91 6.83 13.03
N GLY A 430 12.59 6.47 14.11
CA GLY A 430 12.69 7.29 15.32
C GLY A 430 11.46 7.19 16.24
N ASP A 431 10.52 6.28 15.93
CA ASP A 431 9.27 6.07 16.66
C ASP A 431 9.15 4.64 17.23
N TRP A 432 10.23 3.86 17.17
CA TRP A 432 10.29 2.43 17.54
C TRP A 432 9.41 1.48 16.72
N SER A 433 8.62 1.94 15.73
CA SER A 433 7.76 1.06 14.92
C SER A 433 8.54 0.12 14.00
N LEU A 434 9.77 0.48 13.64
CA LEU A 434 10.70 -0.36 12.89
C LEU A 434 12.09 -0.27 13.51
N ASN A 435 12.33 -1.15 14.47
CA ASN A 435 13.58 -1.22 15.21
C ASN A 435 14.23 -2.60 15.10
N PHE A 436 15.54 -2.63 15.24
CA PHE A 436 16.35 -3.85 15.19
C PHE A 436 17.27 -3.92 16.39
N GLY A 437 17.37 -5.13 16.94
CA GLY A 437 18.24 -5.46 18.05
C GLY A 437 19.03 -6.74 17.75
N GLY A 438 19.84 -7.19 18.69
CA GLY A 438 20.73 -8.31 18.46
C GLY A 438 21.54 -8.67 19.71
N THR A 439 22.45 -9.63 19.55
CA THR A 439 23.32 -10.12 20.62
C THR A 439 24.77 -10.05 20.18
N GLY A 440 25.64 -9.53 21.03
CA GLY A 440 27.06 -9.37 20.72
C GLY A 440 27.36 -8.16 19.83
N LEU A 441 28.65 -7.87 19.67
CA LEU A 441 29.15 -6.69 18.95
C LEU A 441 29.05 -6.82 17.42
N SER A 442 28.71 -7.98 16.87
CA SER A 442 28.42 -8.15 15.45
C SER A 442 27.48 -9.33 15.24
N GLY A 443 26.76 -9.33 14.12
CA GLY A 443 25.84 -10.40 13.77
C GLY A 443 24.76 -9.94 12.80
N THR A 444 23.64 -10.68 12.77
CA THR A 444 22.45 -10.33 11.99
C THR A 444 21.38 -9.83 12.94
N ALA A 445 20.93 -8.59 12.75
CA ALA A 445 19.95 -7.98 13.62
C ALA A 445 18.55 -8.53 13.39
N VAL A 446 17.79 -8.70 14.47
CA VAL A 446 16.41 -9.19 14.46
C VAL A 446 15.46 -8.01 14.67
N GLN A 447 14.42 -7.90 13.86
CA GLN A 447 13.40 -6.88 14.04
C GLN A 447 12.70 -7.07 15.40
N GLY A 448 12.63 -6.01 16.20
CA GLY A 448 12.11 -6.10 17.57
C GLY A 448 13.01 -6.88 18.55
N GLY A 449 14.22 -7.28 18.14
CA GLY A 449 15.19 -7.99 18.99
C GLY A 449 15.62 -7.17 20.21
N GLY A 450 16.25 -7.85 21.19
CA GLY A 450 16.73 -7.22 22.42
C GLY A 450 17.84 -6.18 22.22
N ASP A 451 18.10 -5.40 23.26
CA ASP A 451 19.15 -4.38 23.26
C ASP A 451 20.54 -5.00 23.04
N ILE A 452 21.35 -4.38 22.16
CA ILE A 452 22.73 -4.81 21.89
C ILE A 452 23.64 -4.23 22.97
N ALA A 453 24.18 -5.10 23.83
CA ALA A 453 25.12 -4.70 24.88
C ALA A 453 26.48 -4.28 24.31
N VAL A 454 27.07 -3.23 24.90
CA VAL A 454 28.41 -2.72 24.57
C VAL A 454 29.20 -2.45 25.85
N ASN A 455 30.52 -2.30 25.71
CA ASN A 455 31.37 -2.04 26.86
C ASN A 455 31.22 -0.60 27.35
N ALA A 456 31.31 -0.40 28.67
CA ALA A 456 31.40 0.92 29.27
C ALA A 456 32.62 1.69 28.77
N ASN A 457 32.55 3.02 28.80
CA ASN A 457 33.65 3.93 28.42
C ASN A 457 34.28 3.64 27.06
N THR A 458 33.50 3.12 26.11
CA THR A 458 33.99 2.73 24.79
C THR A 458 33.27 3.53 23.71
N THR A 459 34.04 3.98 22.72
CA THR A 459 33.53 4.63 21.51
C THR A 459 33.49 3.62 20.38
N TYR A 460 32.42 3.63 19.58
CA TYR A 460 32.22 2.67 18.51
C TYR A 460 32.00 3.35 17.15
N THR A 461 32.45 2.66 16.11
CA THR A 461 31.93 2.80 14.76
C THR A 461 30.89 1.71 14.59
N ILE A 462 29.64 2.11 14.42
CA ILE A 462 28.50 1.20 14.31
C ILE A 462 28.04 1.18 12.86
N THR A 463 27.92 -0.02 12.29
CA THR A 463 27.42 -0.24 10.93
C THR A 463 26.18 -1.12 10.94
N PHE A 464 25.31 -0.90 9.95
CA PHE A 464 24.11 -1.70 9.72
C PHE A 464 23.81 -1.80 8.22
N ASN A 465 23.67 -3.01 7.69
CA ASN A 465 23.29 -3.23 6.30
C ASN A 465 21.76 -3.41 6.18
N GLU A 466 21.09 -2.53 5.44
CA GLU A 466 19.63 -2.55 5.30
C GLU A 466 19.08 -3.68 4.41
N ALA A 467 19.93 -4.34 3.62
CA ALA A 467 19.54 -5.48 2.81
C ALA A 467 19.70 -6.79 3.59
N THR A 468 20.88 -7.00 4.20
CA THR A 468 21.24 -8.26 4.85
C THR A 468 20.94 -8.31 6.35
N ARG A 469 20.62 -7.16 6.96
CA ARG A 469 20.50 -6.98 8.43
C ARG A 469 21.80 -7.24 9.19
N ALA A 470 22.93 -7.41 8.51
CA ALA A 470 24.22 -7.54 9.17
C ALA A 470 24.58 -6.22 9.88
N TYR A 471 25.08 -6.31 11.10
CA TYR A 471 25.55 -5.16 11.86
C TYR A 471 26.89 -5.45 12.52
N SER A 472 27.62 -4.37 12.83
CA SER A 472 28.76 -4.42 13.72
C SER A 472 28.84 -3.15 14.56
N ALA A 473 29.24 -3.30 15.82
CA ALA A 473 29.73 -2.25 16.68
C ALA A 473 31.22 -2.54 16.88
N THR A 474 32.03 -2.01 15.98
CA THR A 474 33.48 -2.14 16.08
C THR A 474 33.96 -1.03 17.01
N PRO A 475 34.62 -1.34 18.15
CA PRO A 475 35.26 -0.31 18.96
C PRO A 475 36.10 0.56 18.03
N SER A 476 35.80 1.85 17.97
CA SER A 476 36.67 2.79 17.28
C SER A 476 37.98 2.76 18.07
N SER A 477 39.04 2.23 17.47
CA SER A 477 40.36 2.48 18.00
C SER A 477 40.51 4.01 18.01
N GLN A 478 40.53 4.57 19.22
CA GLN A 478 41.43 5.69 19.58
C GLN A 478 42.61 5.74 18.60
N PRO A 479 43.05 6.92 18.10
CA PRO A 479 43.88 7.02 16.91
C PRO A 479 44.98 5.96 16.98
N PRO A 480 45.03 5.02 16.02
CA PRO A 480 45.80 3.79 16.19
C PRO A 480 47.23 4.10 16.62
N GLN A 481 47.81 3.28 17.49
CA GLN A 481 49.25 3.30 17.74
C GLN A 481 49.96 3.25 16.38
N GLY A 482 50.58 4.36 15.95
CA GLY A 482 50.97 4.55 14.54
C GLY A 482 50.39 5.80 13.83
N SER A 483 49.42 6.50 14.42
CA SER A 483 48.80 7.69 13.80
C SER A 483 49.61 8.95 14.02
N SER A 484 49.42 9.94 13.15
CA SER A 484 50.07 11.23 13.34
C SER A 484 49.34 12.11 14.36
N VAL A 485 50.09 12.80 15.22
CA VAL A 485 49.58 13.86 16.09
C VAL A 485 50.11 15.21 15.62
N THR A 486 49.24 16.19 15.44
CA THR A 486 49.65 17.57 15.16
C THR A 486 49.73 18.37 16.45
N VAL A 487 50.93 18.83 16.80
CA VAL A 487 51.19 19.67 17.97
C VAL A 487 51.34 21.11 17.50
N HIS A 488 50.53 22.01 18.05
CA HIS A 488 50.61 23.46 17.87
C HIS A 488 51.22 24.10 19.12
N PHE A 489 52.21 24.96 18.94
CA PHE A 489 52.87 25.68 20.02
C PHE A 489 52.83 27.18 19.78
N ALA A 490 52.46 27.93 20.81
CA ALA A 490 52.47 29.39 20.80
C ALA A 490 53.72 29.94 21.49
N GLU A 491 54.21 31.09 21.05
CA GLU A 491 55.33 31.81 21.66
C GLU A 491 55.13 33.34 21.64
N TRP A 492 55.95 34.05 22.45
CA TRP A 492 55.90 35.50 22.64
C TRP A 492 56.95 36.30 21.84
N GLN A 493 58.05 35.68 21.40
CA GLN A 493 59.16 36.30 20.69
C GLN A 493 59.54 35.50 19.45
N SER A 494 59.54 36.14 18.28
CA SER A 494 59.91 35.49 17.02
C SER A 494 61.33 34.91 17.06
N ALA A 495 61.44 33.59 17.07
CA ALA A 495 62.68 32.91 16.70
C ALA A 495 62.66 32.59 15.20
N THR A 496 63.84 32.40 14.59
CA THR A 496 63.92 32.03 13.17
C THR A 496 63.49 30.59 12.93
N SER A 497 63.57 29.72 13.95
CA SER A 497 62.98 28.37 13.92
C SER A 497 62.64 27.84 15.31
N TYR A 498 61.67 26.92 15.35
CA TYR A 498 61.29 26.12 16.51
C TYR A 498 61.36 24.64 16.19
N SER A 499 61.67 23.82 17.19
CA SER A 499 61.60 22.37 17.13
C SER A 499 60.93 21.80 18.38
N ILE A 500 60.20 20.70 18.21
CA ILE A 500 59.73 19.87 19.32
C ILE A 500 60.77 18.80 19.61
N HIS A 501 61.14 18.63 20.88
CA HIS A 501 61.96 17.51 21.34
C HIS A 501 61.08 16.53 22.10
N THR A 502 61.20 15.24 21.82
CA THR A 502 60.30 14.18 22.31
C THR A 502 61.07 13.01 22.92
N TRP A 503 60.47 12.32 23.89
CA TRP A 503 60.98 11.10 24.52
C TRP A 503 59.82 10.19 24.97
N ASN A 504 60.14 8.98 25.44
CA ASN A 504 59.16 7.96 25.87
C ASN A 504 58.20 7.54 24.75
N GLY A 505 58.74 7.11 23.61
CA GLY A 505 58.02 6.39 22.56
C GLY A 505 58.07 7.04 21.17
N ILE A 506 58.18 8.37 21.10
CA ILE A 506 58.82 9.08 19.97
C ILE A 506 60.05 9.76 20.55
N SER A 507 61.21 9.49 19.98
CA SER A 507 62.47 10.09 20.43
C SER A 507 63.11 10.85 19.29
N GLY A 508 63.35 12.14 19.50
CA GLY A 508 63.98 12.99 18.49
C GLY A 508 63.57 14.44 18.59
N THR A 509 64.23 15.26 17.78
CA THR A 509 63.95 16.69 17.62
C THR A 509 63.41 16.94 16.21
N PHE A 510 62.20 17.47 16.12
CA PHE A 510 61.49 17.66 14.85
C PHE A 510 61.25 19.15 14.59
N PRO A 511 61.60 19.67 13.41
CA PRO A 511 61.39 21.07 13.07
C PRO A 511 59.89 21.37 12.96
N MET A 512 59.50 22.54 13.43
CA MET A 512 58.14 23.03 13.36
C MET A 512 57.98 24.03 12.19
N THR A 513 56.81 24.04 11.57
CA THR A 513 56.42 25.00 10.54
C THR A 513 55.70 26.18 11.15
N TYR A 514 56.11 27.40 10.82
CA TYR A 514 55.44 28.62 11.26
C TYR A 514 54.03 28.74 10.66
N GLU A 515 53.04 29.01 11.50
CA GLU A 515 51.63 29.15 11.12
C GLU A 515 51.18 30.62 10.99
N GLY A 516 51.92 31.56 11.56
CA GLY A 516 51.56 32.98 11.59
C GLY A 516 51.30 33.52 12.99
N PHE A 517 50.96 34.81 13.04
CA PHE A 517 50.55 35.51 14.26
C PHE A 517 49.03 35.41 14.43
N ILE A 518 48.59 34.57 15.37
CA ILE A 518 47.18 34.21 15.59
C ILE A 518 46.86 34.39 17.07
N ASN A 519 45.78 35.10 17.39
CA ASN A 519 45.33 35.37 18.76
C ASN A 519 46.42 35.98 19.66
N GLY A 520 47.17 36.95 19.13
CA GLY A 520 48.18 37.68 19.90
C GLY A 520 49.49 36.92 20.16
N ARG A 521 49.71 35.78 19.47
CA ARG A 521 50.92 34.97 19.61
C ARG A 521 51.40 34.43 18.26
N HIS A 522 52.70 34.14 18.17
CA HIS A 522 53.29 33.44 17.05
C HIS A 522 53.06 31.93 17.22
N TRP A 523 52.50 31.27 16.20
CA TRP A 523 52.19 29.84 16.27
C TRP A 523 53.06 29.01 15.34
N TRP A 524 53.39 27.82 15.81
CA TRP A 524 54.19 26.82 15.11
C TRP A 524 53.49 25.48 15.18
N LYS A 525 53.60 24.66 14.14
CA LYS A 525 53.03 23.30 14.11
C LYS A 525 54.02 22.24 13.68
N VAL A 526 53.81 21.02 14.15
CA VAL A 526 54.51 19.81 13.69
C VAL A 526 53.55 18.64 13.73
N THR A 527 53.62 17.79 12.72
CA THR A 527 52.86 16.53 12.67
C THR A 527 53.82 15.38 12.90
N LEU A 528 53.74 14.76 14.08
CA LEU A 528 54.57 13.62 14.47
C LEU A 528 53.85 12.34 14.03
N ALA A 529 54.38 11.65 13.03
CA ALA A 529 53.86 10.35 12.60
C ALA A 529 54.14 9.27 13.66
N ASN A 530 53.33 8.20 13.66
CA ASN A 530 53.53 7.04 14.54
C ASN A 530 53.53 7.35 16.05
N ALA A 531 52.69 8.26 16.52
CA ALA A 531 52.65 8.62 17.93
C ALA A 531 52.12 7.47 18.81
N PRO A 532 52.80 7.16 19.94
CA PRO A 532 52.31 6.23 20.95
C PRO A 532 51.15 6.84 21.75
N SER A 533 50.51 6.03 22.59
CA SER A 533 49.44 6.48 23.49
C SER A 533 49.89 7.51 24.53
N SER A 534 51.19 7.62 24.78
CA SER A 534 51.76 8.73 25.53
C SER A 534 53.22 8.96 25.17
N PHE A 535 53.67 10.21 25.13
CA PHE A 535 55.09 10.57 25.04
C PHE A 535 55.33 11.91 25.75
N GLY A 536 56.56 12.09 26.24
CA GLY A 536 57.00 13.34 26.83
C GLY A 536 57.55 14.27 25.74
N PHE A 537 57.31 15.57 25.86
CA PHE A 537 57.87 16.54 24.91
C PHE A 537 58.11 17.93 25.51
N THR A 538 59.01 18.67 24.87
CA THR A 538 59.33 20.06 25.15
C THR A 538 59.69 20.79 23.85
N PHE A 539 59.93 22.09 23.91
CA PHE A 539 60.25 22.90 22.72
C PHE A 539 61.60 23.59 22.87
N THR A 540 62.32 23.73 21.76
CA THR A 540 63.57 24.49 21.68
C THR A 540 63.57 25.39 20.44
N ASN A 541 64.32 26.48 20.49
CA ASN A 541 64.40 27.44 19.39
C ASN A 541 65.84 27.63 18.86
N SER A 542 65.97 28.34 17.74
CA SER A 542 67.24 28.66 17.07
C SER A 542 68.27 29.39 17.94
N ASN A 543 67.85 29.98 19.07
CA ASN A 543 68.71 30.73 19.99
C ASN A 543 69.24 29.85 21.14
N GLY A 544 68.93 28.55 21.14
CA GLY A 544 69.34 27.61 22.18
C GLY A 544 68.44 27.61 23.43
N ASN A 545 67.32 28.32 23.42
CA ASN A 545 66.42 28.39 24.56
C ASN A 545 65.45 27.20 24.58
N TRP A 546 65.33 26.55 25.74
CA TRP A 546 64.37 25.48 25.99
C TRP A 546 63.13 26.01 26.72
N ASN A 547 61.94 25.56 26.32
CA ASN A 547 60.69 25.97 26.91
C ASN A 547 60.23 25.00 28.01
N ALA A 548 60.64 25.24 29.25
CA ALA A 548 60.07 24.55 30.41
C ALA A 548 58.62 25.02 30.69
N PRO A 549 57.75 24.19 31.31
CA PRO A 549 58.00 22.82 31.78
C PRO A 549 57.80 21.77 30.69
N ASP A 550 58.26 20.54 30.94
CA ASP A 550 57.96 19.39 30.08
C ASP A 550 56.46 19.10 30.04
N ARG A 551 55.98 18.57 28.91
CA ARG A 551 54.59 18.17 28.72
C ARG A 551 54.49 16.69 28.46
N GLN A 552 53.31 16.15 28.73
CA GLN A 552 52.96 14.79 28.39
C GLN A 552 51.77 14.81 27.42
N TYR A 553 51.95 14.19 26.26
CA TYR A 553 50.83 13.74 25.47
C TYR A 553 50.28 12.45 26.09
N SER A 554 48.97 12.35 26.25
CA SER A 554 48.28 11.26 26.95
C SER A 554 47.11 10.72 26.12
N ASN A 555 47.24 10.79 24.79
CA ASN A 555 46.19 10.40 23.84
C ASN A 555 44.91 11.25 23.87
N GLN A 556 45.01 12.53 24.27
CA GLN A 556 43.83 13.39 24.42
C GLN A 556 43.15 13.82 23.10
N ALA A 557 43.88 13.92 21.97
CA ALA A 557 43.34 14.28 20.65
C ALA A 557 44.38 14.11 19.53
N SER A 558 43.94 14.01 18.26
CA SER A 558 44.83 14.01 17.08
C SER A 558 45.49 15.36 16.81
N THR A 559 44.99 16.43 17.44
CA THR A 559 45.53 17.78 17.37
C THR A 559 45.54 18.38 18.76
N VAL A 560 46.67 18.92 19.18
CA VAL A 560 46.84 19.50 20.52
C VAL A 560 47.54 20.86 20.47
N TYR A 561 47.28 21.69 21.47
CA TYR A 561 47.75 23.07 21.55
C TYR A 561 48.46 23.32 22.88
N VAL A 562 49.59 24.04 22.83
CA VAL A 562 50.43 24.32 23.99
C VAL A 562 50.83 25.79 24.03
N LEU A 563 50.72 26.38 25.21
CA LEU A 563 51.15 27.75 25.50
C LEU A 563 52.56 27.79 26.11
N PRO A 564 53.31 28.88 25.89
CA PRO A 564 54.68 29.00 26.39
C PRO A 564 54.65 29.06 27.92
N GLY A 565 55.52 28.29 28.58
CA GLY A 565 55.60 28.25 30.05
C GLY A 565 54.49 27.43 30.74
N SER A 566 53.57 26.82 29.98
CA SER A 566 52.49 25.99 30.55
C SER A 566 52.74 24.49 30.38
N ALA A 567 52.49 23.71 31.43
CA ALA A 567 52.47 22.24 31.37
C ALA A 567 51.18 21.69 30.73
N THR A 568 50.17 22.53 30.51
CA THR A 568 48.85 22.10 30.03
C THR A 568 48.87 21.85 28.53
N VAL A 569 48.32 20.71 28.11
CA VAL A 569 48.13 20.36 26.70
C VAL A 569 46.63 20.38 26.38
N SER A 570 46.21 21.35 25.57
CA SER A 570 44.79 21.60 25.26
C SER A 570 44.37 20.89 23.98
N THR A 571 43.10 20.47 23.87
CA THR A 571 42.53 19.86 22.66
C THR A 571 41.85 20.88 21.73
N THR A 572 41.72 22.12 22.19
CA THR A 572 41.27 23.29 21.42
C THR A 572 42.29 24.41 21.54
N ARG A 573 42.41 25.27 20.52
CA ARG A 573 43.35 26.39 20.52
C ARG A 573 42.99 27.40 21.62
N PRO A 574 43.85 27.59 22.64
CA PRO A 574 43.62 28.50 23.77
C PRO A 574 43.95 29.97 23.45
#